data_AF-A0A4U0XRD6-F1
#
_entry.id   AF-A0A4U0XRD6-F1
#
_cell.length_a   1.000
_cell.length_b   1.000
_cell.length_c   1.000
_cell.angle_alpha   90.00
_cell.angle_beta   90.00
_cell.angle_gamma   90.00
#
_symmetry.space_group_name_H-M   'P 1'
#
loop_
_entity.id
_entity.type
_entity.pdbx_description
1 polymer ?
#
loop_
_entity_poly.entity_id
_entity_poly.type
_entity_poly.pdbx_seq_one_letter_code
_entity_poly.pdbx_strand_id
1 'polypeptide(L)'
;MSYSIAELAISLFTFALFVNSAILIVAGASLSATPAAQSADLFAIHELLSQMLAPAAGTIFALALLLSGTSAGIVCTIAGQMVSEGQLSWSVAPWVRRLVTRSISITPSIIIAGAVGADGLSAALQASQVALSIILPVTSAPLLYFTCRNKYMTVRDADADPDPDTDIAATEAEGDGDGDGAAVHAGGVKMRNSWPVAVLAAGVWGLIVVMNGALIVLVALGKH
;
A
#
# COMPACT_ATOMS: atom_id res chain seq x y z
N MET A 1 -9.66 -1.22 18.67
CA MET A 1 -9.58 -0.47 17.39
C MET A 1 -9.01 0.94 17.56
N SER A 2 -9.51 1.75 18.49
CA SER A 2 -9.13 3.18 18.60
C SER A 2 -7.62 3.42 18.80
N TYR A 3 -6.94 2.59 19.60
CA TYR A 3 -5.48 2.69 19.79
C TYR A 3 -4.71 2.44 18.49
N SER A 4 -5.00 1.35 17.79
CA SER A 4 -4.35 1.02 16.51
C SER A 4 -4.61 2.08 15.43
N ILE A 5 -5.84 2.62 15.35
CA ILE A 5 -6.16 3.71 14.43
C ILE A 5 -5.35 4.96 14.77
N ALA A 6 -5.25 5.32 16.06
CA ALA A 6 -4.47 6.48 16.49
C ALA A 6 -2.97 6.30 16.21
N GLU A 7 -2.40 5.12 16.50
CA GLU A 7 -1.00 4.81 16.22
C GLU A 7 -0.68 4.91 14.72
N LEU A 8 -1.53 4.31 13.87
CA LEU A 8 -1.37 4.38 12.41
C LEU A 8 -1.52 5.81 11.89
N ALA A 9 -2.53 6.54 12.37
CA ALA A 9 -2.75 7.93 11.96
C ALA A 9 -1.59 8.83 12.37
N ILE A 10 -1.13 8.75 13.62
CA ILE A 10 0.01 9.52 14.12
C ILE A 10 1.26 9.18 13.32
N SER A 11 1.55 7.90 13.09
CA SER A 11 2.72 7.46 12.31
C SER A 11 2.70 8.01 10.88
N LEU A 12 1.56 7.91 10.18
CA LEU A 12 1.42 8.41 8.81
C LEU A 12 1.50 9.94 8.72
N PHE A 13 0.81 10.66 9.61
CA PHE A 13 0.77 12.13 9.58
C PHE A 13 2.05 12.79 10.11
N THR A 14 2.72 12.20 11.09
CA THR A 14 3.90 12.81 11.70
C THR A 14 5.18 12.35 11.03
N PHE A 15 5.38 11.04 10.83
CA PHE A 15 6.64 10.51 10.32
C PHE A 15 6.65 10.44 8.78
N ALA A 16 5.68 9.74 8.19
CA ALA A 16 5.68 9.53 6.74
C ALA A 16 5.49 10.84 5.96
N LEU A 17 4.54 11.69 6.37
CA LEU A 17 4.32 12.99 5.74
C LEU A 17 5.53 13.92 5.91
N PHE A 18 6.16 13.95 7.09
CA PHE A 18 7.36 14.75 7.32
C PHE A 18 8.51 14.33 6.40
N VAL A 19 8.81 13.02 6.31
CA VAL A 19 9.90 12.52 5.45
C VAL A 19 9.61 12.78 3.97
N ASN A 20 8.39 12.47 3.50
CA ASN A 20 8.00 12.71 2.11
C ASN A 20 8.06 14.20 1.75
N SER A 21 7.62 15.07 2.66
CA SER A 21 7.68 16.53 2.48
C SER A 21 9.12 17.04 2.51
N ALA A 22 9.96 16.55 3.42
CA ALA A 22 11.37 16.94 3.52
C ALA A 22 12.11 16.61 2.22
N ILE A 23 11.94 15.40 1.68
CA ILE A 23 12.55 15.01 0.40
C ILE A 23 12.05 15.91 -0.74
N LEU A 24 10.75 16.20 -0.80
CA LEU A 24 10.17 17.06 -1.84
C LEU A 24 10.64 18.52 -1.73
N ILE A 25 10.76 19.06 -0.52
CA ILE A 25 11.28 20.42 -0.28
C ILE A 25 12.76 20.50 -0.65
N VAL A 26 13.57 19.51 -0.25
CA VAL A 26 15.00 19.45 -0.61
C VAL A 26 15.18 19.32 -2.11
N ALA A 27 14.44 18.42 -2.77
CA ALA A 27 14.45 18.28 -4.22
C ALA A 27 14.00 19.56 -4.91
N GLY A 28 12.91 20.18 -4.45
CA GLY A 28 12.44 21.48 -4.96
C GLY A 28 13.51 22.57 -4.82
N ALA A 29 14.01 22.81 -3.61
CA ALA A 29 14.98 23.88 -3.34
C ALA A 29 16.32 23.71 -4.09
N SER A 30 16.78 22.47 -4.30
CA SER A 30 18.07 22.19 -4.95
C SER A 30 17.99 22.03 -6.46
N LEU A 31 16.85 21.57 -7.00
CA LEU A 31 16.70 21.22 -8.41
C LEU A 31 15.96 22.29 -9.23
N SER A 32 15.23 23.23 -8.61
CA SER A 32 14.37 24.22 -9.30
C SER A 32 15.07 25.08 -10.36
N ALA A 33 16.39 25.28 -10.26
CA ALA A 33 17.16 26.18 -11.13
C ALA A 33 18.15 25.47 -12.07
N THR A 34 18.19 24.13 -12.06
CA THR A 34 19.21 23.34 -12.77
C THR A 34 18.59 22.60 -13.95
N PRO A 35 19.26 22.43 -15.11
CA PRO A 35 18.78 21.60 -16.21
C PRO A 35 18.50 20.13 -15.80
N ALA A 36 19.15 19.67 -14.72
CA ALA A 36 18.90 18.38 -14.07
C ALA A 36 17.49 18.26 -13.42
N ALA A 37 16.70 19.34 -13.38
CA ALA A 37 15.30 19.35 -12.93
C ALA A 37 14.41 18.36 -13.68
N GLN A 38 14.75 18.06 -14.94
CA GLN A 38 13.96 17.15 -15.78
C GLN A 38 14.10 15.67 -15.37
N SER A 39 15.14 15.33 -14.61
CA SER A 39 15.36 13.97 -14.10
C SER A 39 15.58 14.03 -12.59
N ALA A 40 14.48 13.98 -11.82
CA ALA A 40 14.51 13.84 -10.36
C ALA A 40 15.03 12.44 -9.96
N ASP A 41 16.32 12.24 -10.15
CA ASP A 41 16.98 10.96 -10.01
C ASP A 41 17.63 10.80 -8.62
N LEU A 42 17.66 9.56 -8.14
CA LEU A 42 18.25 9.16 -6.87
C LEU A 42 19.74 9.56 -6.80
N PHE A 43 20.47 9.39 -7.90
CA PHE A 43 21.88 9.74 -8.01
C PHE A 43 22.07 11.27 -7.98
N ALA A 44 21.18 12.03 -8.61
CA ALA A 44 21.20 13.48 -8.56
C ALA A 44 20.97 14.00 -7.13
N ILE A 45 20.02 13.41 -6.39
CA ILE A 45 19.79 13.78 -4.99
C ILE A 45 21.03 13.50 -4.13
N HIS A 46 21.68 12.35 -4.29
CA HIS A 46 22.90 12.03 -3.56
C HIS A 46 24.02 13.05 -3.85
N GLU A 47 24.25 13.35 -5.13
CA GLU A 47 25.29 14.29 -5.55
C GLU A 47 25.01 15.71 -5.01
N LEU A 48 23.75 16.14 -5.08
CA LEU A 48 23.34 17.44 -4.55
C LEU A 48 23.51 17.55 -3.04
N LEU A 49 23.14 16.51 -2.29
CA LEU A 49 23.36 16.50 -0.83
C LEU A 49 24.85 16.55 -0.49
N SER A 50 25.67 15.82 -1.26
CA SER A 50 27.13 15.80 -1.11
C SER A 50 27.76 17.17 -1.38
N GLN A 51 27.33 17.85 -2.45
CA GLN A 51 27.92 19.12 -2.89
C GLN A 51 27.38 20.34 -2.14
N MET A 52 26.07 20.41 -1.89
CA MET A 52 25.42 21.61 -1.34
C MET A 52 25.44 21.67 0.19
N LEU A 53 25.48 20.52 0.87
CA LEU A 53 25.40 20.46 2.33
C LEU A 53 26.73 20.04 2.95
N ALA A 54 27.15 18.80 2.67
CA ALA A 54 28.45 18.26 3.05
C ALA A 54 28.64 16.88 2.40
N PRO A 55 29.88 16.44 2.13
CA PRO A 55 30.15 15.08 1.65
C PRO A 55 29.55 13.98 2.56
N ALA A 56 29.46 14.26 3.87
CA ALA A 56 28.83 13.36 4.84
C ALA A 56 27.29 13.25 4.68
N ALA A 57 26.62 14.23 4.09
CA ALA A 57 25.18 14.18 3.89
C ALA A 57 24.80 13.16 2.78
N GLY A 58 25.59 13.08 1.71
CA GLY A 58 25.41 12.06 0.67
C GLY A 58 25.57 10.64 1.22
N THR A 59 26.58 10.41 2.08
CA THR A 59 26.80 9.08 2.68
C THR A 59 25.70 8.69 3.66
N ILE A 60 25.19 9.63 4.47
CA ILE A 60 24.03 9.40 5.34
C ILE A 60 22.78 9.06 4.53
N PHE A 61 22.55 9.76 3.41
CA PHE A 61 21.44 9.47 2.51
C PHE A 61 21.55 8.07 1.90
N ALA A 62 22.73 7.68 1.41
CA ALA A 62 22.96 6.34 0.88
C ALA A 62 22.74 5.24 1.95
N LEU A 63 23.21 5.48 3.18
CA LEU A 63 22.97 4.57 4.31
C LEU A 63 21.47 4.49 4.65
N ALA A 64 20.77 5.61 4.64
CA ALA A 64 19.33 5.66 4.89
C ALA A 64 18.53 4.88 3.83
N LEU A 65 18.91 4.99 2.55
CA LEU A 65 18.31 4.21 1.46
C LEU A 65 18.55 2.71 1.64
N LEU A 66 19.77 2.33 2.03
CA LEU A 66 20.11 0.92 2.31
C LEU A 66 19.24 0.37 3.46
N LEU A 67 19.12 1.11 4.57
CA LEU A 67 18.29 0.73 5.71
C LEU A 67 16.78 0.71 5.37
N SER A 68 16.32 1.64 4.55
CA SER A 68 14.93 1.66 4.06
C SER A 68 14.62 0.42 3.21
N GLY A 69 15.54 0.06 2.30
CA GLY A 69 15.40 -1.14 1.46
C GLY A 69 15.43 -2.46 2.23
N THR A 70 16.20 -2.54 3.33
CA THR A 70 16.18 -3.74 4.19
C THR A 70 14.87 -3.85 4.96
N SER A 71 14.35 -2.75 5.49
CA SER A 71 13.05 -2.68 6.18
C SER A 71 11.88 -3.07 5.25
N ALA A 72 11.82 -2.46 4.06
CA ALA A 72 10.79 -2.77 3.05
C ALA A 72 10.78 -4.26 2.65
N GLY A 73 11.96 -4.89 2.57
CA GLY A 73 12.07 -6.31 2.28
C GLY A 73 11.47 -7.22 3.36
N ILE A 74 11.55 -6.83 4.64
CA ILE A 74 10.93 -7.57 5.74
C ILE A 74 9.41 -7.47 5.65
N VAL A 75 8.88 -6.25 5.52
CA VAL A 75 7.43 -6.01 5.39
C VAL A 75 6.86 -6.74 4.18
N CYS A 76 7.56 -6.73 3.03
CA CYS A 76 7.16 -7.46 1.84
C CYS A 76 7.10 -8.98 2.07
N THR A 77 8.01 -9.55 2.86
CA THR A 77 8.00 -10.99 3.17
C THR A 77 6.79 -11.34 4.03
N ILE A 78 6.51 -10.53 5.05
CA ILE A 78 5.36 -10.71 5.94
C ILE A 78 4.04 -10.57 5.16
N ALA A 79 3.90 -9.51 4.35
CA ALA A 79 2.72 -9.31 3.51
C ALA A 79 2.55 -10.47 2.50
N GLY A 80 3.65 -10.92 1.89
CA GLY A 80 3.63 -12.07 0.99
C GLY A 80 3.17 -13.35 1.69
N GLN A 81 3.57 -13.58 2.94
CA GLN A 81 3.08 -14.71 3.76
C GLN A 81 1.58 -14.64 4.00
N MET A 82 1.08 -13.49 4.46
CA MET A 82 -0.36 -13.27 4.68
C MET A 82 -1.17 -13.55 3.40
N VAL A 83 -0.67 -13.11 2.24
CA VAL A 83 -1.37 -13.31 0.96
C VAL A 83 -1.31 -14.78 0.50
N SER A 84 -0.17 -15.46 0.54
CA SER A 84 -0.11 -16.84 0.02
C SER A 84 -0.78 -17.85 0.95
N GLU A 85 -0.74 -17.65 2.26
CA GLU A 85 -1.45 -18.51 3.21
C GLU A 85 -2.96 -18.25 3.15
N GLY A 86 -3.37 -16.99 2.97
CA GLY A 86 -4.78 -16.61 2.83
C GLY A 86 -5.40 -17.04 1.48
N GLN A 87 -4.76 -16.73 0.35
CA GLN A 87 -5.37 -16.92 -0.98
C GLN A 87 -4.91 -18.19 -1.71
N LEU A 88 -3.67 -18.63 -1.53
CA LEU A 88 -3.13 -19.81 -2.22
C LEU A 88 -3.07 -21.05 -1.32
N SER A 89 -3.39 -20.93 -0.02
CA SER A 89 -3.18 -21.98 1.01
C SER A 89 -1.78 -22.60 0.97
N TRP A 90 -0.78 -21.82 0.53
CA TRP A 90 0.58 -22.29 0.28
C TRP A 90 1.54 -21.77 1.34
N SER A 91 1.98 -22.67 2.22
CA SER A 91 3.00 -22.38 3.22
C SER A 91 4.37 -22.78 2.70
N VAL A 92 5.31 -21.83 2.74
CA VAL A 92 6.72 -22.00 2.37
C VAL A 92 7.53 -21.31 3.45
N ALA A 93 8.67 -21.88 3.83
CA ALA A 93 9.54 -21.29 4.85
C ALA A 93 9.89 -19.82 4.49
N PRO A 94 9.80 -18.88 5.45
CA PRO A 94 9.96 -17.45 5.19
C PRO A 94 11.29 -17.08 4.51
N TRP A 95 12.37 -17.80 4.84
CA TRP A 95 13.69 -17.57 4.25
C TRP A 95 13.76 -17.96 2.77
N VAL A 96 13.12 -19.06 2.38
CA VAL A 96 13.06 -19.52 0.98
C VAL A 96 12.27 -18.52 0.15
N ARG A 97 11.11 -18.11 0.67
CA ARG A 97 10.26 -17.10 0.03
C ARG A 97 11.01 -15.80 -0.18
N ARG A 98 11.71 -15.31 0.86
CA ARG A 98 12.54 -14.10 0.77
C ARG A 98 13.64 -14.24 -0.28
N LEU A 99 14.32 -15.39 -0.35
CA LEU A 99 15.38 -15.62 -1.32
C LEU A 99 14.83 -15.64 -2.75
N VAL A 100 13.75 -16.37 -3.01
CA VAL A 100 13.13 -16.48 -4.33
C VAL A 100 12.61 -15.11 -4.81
N THR A 101 11.83 -14.40 -4.00
CA THR A 101 11.29 -13.09 -4.37
C THR A 101 12.39 -12.06 -4.60
N ARG A 102 13.47 -12.08 -3.78
CA ARG A 102 14.63 -11.23 -4.03
C ARG A 102 15.37 -11.61 -5.30
N SER A 103 15.62 -12.89 -5.56
CA SER A 103 16.29 -13.30 -6.79
C SER A 103 15.51 -12.81 -8.01
N ILE A 104 14.19 -13.03 -8.05
CA ILE A 104 13.33 -12.59 -9.15
C ILE A 104 13.35 -11.06 -9.31
N SER A 105 13.36 -10.29 -8.21
CA SER A 105 13.36 -8.82 -8.24
C SER A 105 14.74 -8.23 -8.57
N ILE A 106 15.81 -8.85 -8.10
CA ILE A 106 17.18 -8.36 -8.27
C ILE A 106 17.72 -8.67 -9.67
N THR A 107 17.38 -9.83 -10.26
CA THR A 107 17.84 -10.21 -11.60
C THR A 107 17.61 -9.13 -12.67
N PRO A 108 16.39 -8.59 -12.88
CA PRO A 108 16.17 -7.54 -13.87
C PRO A 108 16.92 -6.25 -13.52
N SER A 109 17.02 -5.92 -12.23
CA SER A 109 17.76 -4.74 -11.75
C SER A 109 19.25 -4.83 -12.06
N ILE A 110 19.88 -6.00 -11.87
CA ILE A 110 21.30 -6.23 -12.21
C ILE A 110 21.52 -6.14 -13.72
N ILE A 111 20.63 -6.74 -14.52
CA ILE A 111 20.74 -6.70 -15.98
C ILE A 111 20.68 -5.26 -16.48
N ILE A 112 19.71 -4.48 -16.00
CA ILE A 112 19.54 -3.07 -16.38
C ILE A 112 20.74 -2.23 -15.93
N ALA A 113 21.22 -2.42 -14.70
CA ALA A 113 22.39 -1.72 -14.18
C ALA A 113 23.66 -2.04 -14.98
N GLY A 114 23.85 -3.29 -15.41
CA GLY A 114 25.01 -3.71 -16.20
C GLY A 114 24.96 -3.27 -17.67
N ALA A 115 23.76 -3.17 -18.27
CA ALA A 115 23.61 -2.84 -19.69
C ALA A 115 23.41 -1.33 -19.95
N VAL A 116 22.67 -0.63 -19.09
CA VAL A 116 22.24 0.77 -19.30
C VAL A 116 22.82 1.71 -18.24
N GLY A 117 23.10 1.22 -17.03
CA GLY A 117 23.66 2.03 -15.94
C GLY A 117 22.61 2.78 -15.13
N ALA A 118 22.97 3.97 -14.63
CA ALA A 118 22.15 4.76 -13.70
C ALA A 118 20.79 5.14 -14.29
N ASP A 119 20.76 5.72 -15.49
CA ASP A 119 19.51 6.19 -16.14
C ASP A 119 18.49 5.05 -16.33
N GLY A 120 18.96 3.86 -16.69
CA GLY A 120 18.12 2.68 -16.82
C GLY A 120 17.53 2.23 -15.49
N LEU A 121 18.31 2.30 -14.41
CA LEU A 121 17.85 1.96 -13.07
C LEU A 121 16.79 2.96 -12.58
N SER A 122 16.99 4.25 -12.86
CA SER A 122 16.05 5.32 -12.53
C SER A 122 14.73 5.16 -13.27
N ALA A 123 14.79 4.84 -14.57
CA ALA A 123 13.60 4.50 -15.36
C ALA A 123 12.89 3.26 -14.80
N ALA A 124 13.62 2.22 -14.40
CA ALA A 124 13.05 1.03 -13.78
C ALA A 124 12.38 1.32 -12.43
N LEU A 125 12.96 2.21 -11.62
CA LEU A 125 12.37 2.67 -10.37
C LEU A 125 11.07 3.44 -10.62
N GLN A 126 11.05 4.38 -11.57
CA GLN A 126 9.85 5.12 -11.94
C GLN A 126 8.76 4.18 -12.49
N ALA A 127 9.12 3.24 -13.36
CA ALA A 127 8.21 2.23 -13.88
C ALA A 127 7.62 1.36 -12.75
N SER A 128 8.40 1.04 -11.72
CA SER A 128 7.92 0.30 -10.55
C SER A 128 6.86 1.09 -9.77
N GLN A 129 7.01 2.42 -9.67
CA GLN A 129 6.00 3.27 -9.04
C GLN A 129 4.69 3.29 -9.84
N VAL A 130 4.79 3.36 -11.17
CA VAL A 130 3.62 3.29 -12.06
C VAL A 130 2.94 1.92 -11.95
N ALA A 131 3.71 0.83 -11.93
CA ALA A 131 3.16 -0.51 -11.73
C ALA A 131 2.41 -0.64 -10.39
N LEU A 132 2.98 -0.11 -9.30
CA LEU A 132 2.30 -0.09 -7.99
C LEU A 132 1.01 0.72 -8.02
N SER A 133 1.01 1.88 -8.69
CA SER A 133 -0.18 2.73 -8.80
C SER A 133 -1.33 2.03 -9.53
N ILE A 134 -1.03 1.22 -10.54
CA ILE A 134 -2.02 0.41 -11.28
C ILE A 134 -2.60 -0.72 -10.41
N ILE A 135 -1.79 -1.32 -9.54
CA ILE A 135 -2.22 -2.42 -8.66
C ILE A 135 -3.13 -1.92 -7.52
N LEU A 136 -2.87 -0.72 -6.99
CA LEU A 136 -3.57 -0.15 -5.84
C LEU A 136 -5.11 -0.15 -5.99
N PRO A 137 -5.73 0.34 -7.08
CA PRO A 137 -7.18 0.29 -7.28
C PRO A 137 -7.77 -1.12 -7.25
N VAL A 138 -7.07 -2.08 -7.87
CA VAL A 138 -7.52 -3.48 -7.99
C VAL A 138 -7.52 -4.14 -6.62
N THR A 139 -6.50 -3.91 -5.80
CA THR A 139 -6.41 -4.46 -4.45
C THR A 139 -7.34 -3.75 -3.46
N SER A 140 -7.56 -2.44 -3.61
CA SER A 140 -8.40 -1.66 -2.68
C SER A 140 -9.90 -1.82 -2.91
N ALA A 141 -10.36 -2.16 -4.13
CA ALA A 141 -11.78 -2.31 -4.42
C ALA A 141 -12.48 -3.42 -3.59
N PRO A 142 -11.95 -4.66 -3.48
CA PRO A 142 -12.52 -5.68 -2.61
C PRO A 142 -12.48 -5.29 -1.13
N LEU A 143 -11.40 -4.63 -0.68
CA LEU A 143 -11.27 -4.17 0.70
C LEU A 143 -12.35 -3.15 1.04
N LEU A 144 -12.62 -2.18 0.15
CA LEU A 144 -13.68 -1.20 0.33
C LEU A 144 -15.06 -1.88 0.36
N TYR A 145 -15.30 -2.83 -0.54
CA TYR A 145 -16.56 -3.58 -0.59
C TYR A 145 -16.84 -4.35 0.71
N PHE A 146 -15.85 -5.11 1.20
CA PHE A 146 -16.02 -5.91 2.42
C PHE A 146 -16.17 -5.05 3.67
N THR A 147 -15.39 -3.98 3.80
CA THR A 147 -15.47 -3.06 4.96
C THR A 147 -16.78 -2.26 5.02
N CYS A 148 -17.46 -2.10 3.89
CA CYS A 148 -18.76 -1.42 3.80
C CYS A 148 -19.98 -2.36 3.91
N ARG A 149 -19.80 -3.68 4.02
CA ARG A 149 -20.91 -4.65 4.10
C ARG A 149 -21.04 -5.27 5.50
N ASN A 150 -22.24 -5.15 6.07
CA ASN A 150 -22.57 -5.73 7.38
C ASN A 150 -22.36 -7.25 7.44
N LYS A 151 -22.56 -7.96 6.33
CA LYS A 151 -22.37 -9.42 6.23
C LYS A 151 -20.95 -9.88 6.59
N TYR A 152 -19.94 -9.03 6.42
CA TYR A 152 -18.53 -9.39 6.60
C TYR A 152 -17.85 -8.70 7.80
N MET A 153 -18.47 -7.68 8.40
CA MET A 153 -17.88 -6.81 9.42
C MET A 153 -18.71 -6.81 10.71
N THR A 154 -18.97 -8.01 11.25
CA THR A 154 -19.69 -8.23 12.51
C THR A 154 -18.87 -9.16 13.42
N VAL A 155 -18.62 -8.73 14.65
CA VAL A 155 -18.05 -9.59 15.69
C VAL A 155 -19.22 -10.25 16.41
N ARG A 156 -19.21 -11.59 16.54
CA ARG A 156 -20.17 -12.28 17.41
C ARG A 156 -19.69 -12.16 18.85
N ASP A 157 -20.61 -11.86 19.76
CA ASP A 157 -20.32 -11.84 21.19
C ASP A 157 -20.14 -13.29 21.64
N ALA A 158 -18.91 -13.65 22.04
CA ALA A 158 -18.59 -14.99 22.51
C ALA A 158 -19.20 -15.28 23.90
N ASP A 159 -19.72 -14.26 24.58
CA ASP A 159 -20.31 -14.31 25.92
C ASP A 159 -21.85 -14.32 25.91
N ALA A 160 -22.49 -14.48 24.75
CA ALA A 160 -23.92 -14.74 24.70
C ALA A 160 -24.17 -16.18 25.17
N ASP A 161 -24.74 -16.32 26.37
CA ASP A 161 -25.25 -17.58 26.93
C ASP A 161 -26.01 -18.36 25.82
N PRO A 162 -25.67 -19.63 25.55
CA PRO A 162 -26.32 -20.39 24.48
C PRO A 162 -27.78 -20.62 24.85
N ASP A 163 -28.67 -19.77 24.34
CA ASP A 163 -30.12 -19.98 24.41
C ASP A 163 -30.47 -21.20 23.53
N PRO A 164 -30.93 -22.33 24.12
CA PRO A 164 -31.11 -23.61 23.43
C PRO A 164 -32.16 -23.58 22.31
N ASP A 165 -32.92 -22.49 22.16
CA ASP A 165 -33.93 -22.33 21.12
C ASP A 165 -33.37 -21.78 19.79
N THR A 166 -32.09 -21.38 19.74
CA THR A 166 -31.51 -20.68 18.58
C THR A 166 -31.11 -21.62 17.42
N ASP A 167 -30.92 -22.91 17.68
CA ASP A 167 -30.43 -23.87 16.68
C ASP A 167 -31.51 -24.35 15.70
N ILE A 168 -32.80 -24.11 15.98
CA ILE A 168 -33.91 -24.56 15.11
C ILE A 168 -34.22 -23.54 14.00
N ALA A 169 -33.87 -22.27 14.18
CA ALA A 169 -34.18 -21.21 13.20
C ALA A 169 -33.13 -21.05 12.08
N ALA A 170 -31.95 -21.67 12.20
CA ALA A 170 -30.84 -21.47 11.26
C ALA A 170 -31.02 -22.18 9.91
N THR A 171 -32.05 -23.02 9.75
CA THR A 171 -32.27 -23.80 8.52
C THR A 171 -33.22 -23.13 7.51
N GLU A 172 -33.92 -22.04 7.84
CA GLU A 172 -34.99 -21.49 6.97
C GLU A 172 -34.73 -20.13 6.31
N ALA A 173 -33.52 -19.55 6.42
CA ALA A 173 -33.23 -18.24 5.84
C ALA A 173 -32.30 -18.29 4.61
N GLU A 174 -32.54 -19.22 3.68
CA GLU A 174 -32.15 -19.06 2.27
C GLU A 174 -33.34 -18.43 1.52
N GLY A 175 -33.53 -17.13 1.70
CA GLY A 175 -34.57 -16.36 1.03
C GLY A 175 -34.01 -15.03 0.52
N ASP A 176 -33.95 -14.91 -0.79
CA ASP A 176 -33.59 -13.72 -1.56
C ASP A 176 -34.57 -12.58 -1.22
N GLY A 177 -34.07 -11.45 -0.71
CA GLY A 177 -34.92 -10.36 -0.21
C GLY A 177 -34.15 -9.10 0.16
N ASP A 178 -34.13 -8.15 -0.78
CA ASP A 178 -33.82 -6.74 -0.54
C ASP A 178 -34.88 -6.16 0.41
N GLY A 179 -34.53 -6.00 1.69
CA GLY A 179 -35.45 -5.61 2.75
C GLY A 179 -34.74 -4.90 3.89
N ASP A 180 -34.79 -3.58 3.88
CA ASP A 180 -34.50 -2.71 5.01
C ASP A 180 -35.54 -2.96 6.12
N GLY A 181 -35.11 -3.52 7.25
CA GLY A 181 -35.94 -3.63 8.46
C GLY A 181 -35.99 -5.02 9.11
N ALA A 182 -35.60 -5.04 10.39
CA ALA A 182 -35.91 -6.09 11.37
C ALA A 182 -35.25 -7.48 11.19
N ALA A 183 -33.97 -7.56 11.54
CA ALA A 183 -33.40 -8.75 12.18
C ALA A 183 -32.62 -8.30 13.42
N VAL A 184 -33.30 -8.27 14.57
CA VAL A 184 -32.72 -8.02 15.89
C VAL A 184 -32.52 -9.39 16.56
N HIS A 185 -31.38 -9.55 17.25
CA HIS A 185 -30.96 -10.67 18.10
C HIS A 185 -30.22 -11.85 17.43
N ALA A 186 -29.10 -11.55 16.77
CA ALA A 186 -27.90 -12.38 16.92
C ALA A 186 -26.85 -11.49 17.61
N GLY A 187 -26.46 -11.83 18.85
CA GLY A 187 -25.54 -11.05 19.68
C GLY A 187 -24.20 -10.81 18.98
N GLY A 188 -24.08 -9.69 18.31
CA GLY A 188 -22.86 -9.33 17.61
C GLY A 188 -22.76 -7.84 17.32
N VAL A 189 -21.63 -7.26 17.72
CA VAL A 189 -21.31 -5.85 17.49
C VAL A 189 -21.00 -5.64 16.00
N LYS A 190 -21.83 -4.83 15.35
CA LYS A 190 -21.60 -4.36 13.97
C LYS A 190 -20.40 -3.41 13.97
N MET A 191 -19.35 -3.78 13.23
CA MET A 191 -18.11 -3.00 13.10
C MET A 191 -17.95 -2.35 11.71
N ARG A 192 -19.04 -2.27 10.93
CA ARG A 192 -19.05 -1.65 9.61
C ARG A 192 -18.57 -0.20 9.69
N ASN A 193 -17.85 0.23 8.66
CA ASN A 193 -17.50 1.64 8.49
C ASN A 193 -18.75 2.54 8.50
N SER A 194 -18.62 3.74 9.07
CA SER A 194 -19.74 4.68 9.07
C SER A 194 -20.04 5.18 7.66
N TRP A 195 -21.29 5.52 7.38
CA TRP A 195 -21.69 5.98 6.05
C TRP A 195 -20.85 7.16 5.51
N PRO A 196 -20.50 8.19 6.31
CA PRO A 196 -19.63 9.26 5.83
C PRO A 196 -18.23 8.79 5.45
N VAL A 197 -17.64 7.86 6.23
CA VAL A 197 -16.30 7.34 5.95
C VAL A 197 -16.33 6.42 4.74
N ALA A 198 -17.40 5.66 4.53
CA ALA A 198 -17.60 4.87 3.31
C ALA A 198 -17.70 5.76 2.06
N VAL A 199 -18.45 6.85 2.12
CA VAL A 199 -18.57 7.83 1.02
C VAL A 199 -17.23 8.49 0.73
N LEU A 200 -16.51 8.95 1.77
CA LEU A 200 -15.18 9.53 1.61
C LEU A 200 -14.19 8.54 1.00
N ALA A 201 -14.18 7.30 1.49
CA ALA A 201 -13.30 6.26 0.98
C ALA A 201 -13.60 5.91 -0.49
N ALA A 202 -14.88 5.85 -0.87
CA ALA A 202 -15.29 5.66 -2.25
C ALA A 202 -14.89 6.85 -3.14
N GLY A 203 -15.00 8.08 -2.63
CA GLY A 203 -14.55 9.29 -3.33
C GLY A 203 -13.03 9.30 -3.57
N VAL A 204 -12.23 8.97 -2.55
CA VAL A 204 -10.77 8.85 -2.66
C VAL A 204 -10.40 7.72 -3.62
N TRP A 205 -11.06 6.56 -3.53
CA TRP A 205 -10.83 5.45 -4.45
C TRP A 205 -11.14 5.84 -5.90
N GLY A 206 -12.27 6.51 -6.14
CA GLY A 206 -12.64 7.01 -7.46
C GLY A 206 -11.62 8.00 -8.03
N LEU A 207 -11.12 8.93 -7.21
CA LEU A 207 -10.04 9.84 -7.59
C LEU A 207 -8.78 9.07 -8.00
N ILE A 208 -8.36 8.07 -7.21
CA ILE A 208 -7.18 7.25 -7.51
C ILE A 208 -7.37 6.49 -8.83
N VAL A 209 -8.56 5.93 -9.09
CA VAL A 209 -8.88 5.24 -10.36
C VAL A 209 -8.76 6.20 -11.54
N VAL A 210 -9.34 7.40 -11.44
CA VAL A 210 -9.30 8.41 -12.51
C VAL A 210 -7.86 8.85 -12.78
N MET A 211 -7.09 9.15 -11.73
CA MET A 211 -5.69 9.55 -11.88
C MET A 211 -4.82 8.45 -12.47
N ASN A 212 -5.02 7.19 -12.06
CA ASN A 212 -4.31 6.06 -12.66
C ASN A 212 -4.71 5.83 -14.12
N GLY A 213 -6.00 5.97 -14.44
CA GLY A 213 -6.47 5.90 -15.83
C GLY A 213 -5.80 6.97 -16.70
N ALA A 214 -5.73 8.21 -16.21
CA ALA A 214 -5.01 9.28 -16.89
C ALA A 214 -3.52 8.98 -17.06
N LEU A 215 -2.86 8.44 -16.04
CA LEU A 215 -1.46 8.04 -16.08
C LEU A 215 -1.20 6.97 -17.16
N ILE A 216 -2.04 5.93 -17.23
CA ILE A 216 -1.92 4.88 -18.25
C ILE A 216 -2.09 5.47 -19.65
N VAL A 217 -3.07 6.36 -19.84
CA VAL A 217 -3.30 7.03 -21.13
C VAL A 217 -2.10 7.90 -21.52
N LEU A 218 -1.53 8.65 -20.59
CA LEU A 218 -0.36 9.50 -20.84
C LEU A 218 0.88 8.67 -21.23
N VAL A 219 1.12 7.57 -20.51
CA VAL A 219 2.18 6.60 -20.81
C VAL A 219 1.96 5.96 -22.18
N ALA A 220 0.72 5.55 -22.50
CA ALA A 220 0.37 4.95 -23.79
C ALA A 220 0.53 5.95 -24.97
N LEU A 221 0.34 7.24 -24.71
CA LEU A 221 0.52 8.31 -25.70
C LEU A 221 1.99 8.78 -25.84
N GLY A 222 2.93 8.21 -25.07
CA GLY A 222 4.35 8.55 -25.13
C GLY A 222 4.68 9.98 -24.69
N LYS A 223 3.78 10.62 -23.94
CA LYS A 223 4.03 11.93 -23.32
C LYS A 223 4.61 11.71 -21.92
N HIS A 224 5.93 11.83 -21.83
CA HIS A 224 6.68 11.90 -20.57
C HIS A 224 6.82 13.35 -20.11
#